data_AF-A0A2X2K1H3-F1
#
_entry.id   AF-A0A2X2K1H3-F1
#
_cell.length_a   1.000
_cell.length_b   1.000
_cell.length_c   1.000
_cell.angle_alpha   90.00
_cell.angle_beta   90.00
_cell.angle_gamma   90.00
#
_symmetry.space_group_name_H-M   'P 1'
#
loop_
_entity.id
_entity.type
_entity.pdbx_description
1 polymer ?
#
loop_
_entity_poly.entity_id
_entity_poly.type
_entity_poly.pdbx_seq_one_letter_code
_entity_poly.pdbx_strand_id
1 'polypeptide(L)' 'MGEYIVTKTLNNNVVVCTNNDQEVILIGKGIGFNKKEE' A
#
# COMPACT_ATOMS: atom_id res chain seq x y z
N MET A 1 0.84 12.88 -11.03
CA MET A 1 0.36 11.61 -10.43
C MET A 1 0.62 11.72 -8.95
N GLY A 2 -0.40 11.48 -8.11
CA GLY A 2 -0.28 11.63 -6.65
C GLY A 2 0.64 10.58 -6.03
N GLU A 3 1.34 10.96 -4.98
CA GLU A 3 2.22 10.06 -4.23
C GLU A 3 1.40 9.28 -3.21
N TYR A 4 1.57 7.96 -3.18
CA TYR A 4 0.91 7.07 -2.21
C TYR A 4 1.99 6.54 -1.26
N ILE A 5 1.83 6.80 0.03
CA ILE A 5 2.75 6.29 1.04
C ILE A 5 2.15 5.01 1.60
N VAL A 6 2.81 3.87 1.37
CA VAL A 6 2.37 2.58 1.92
C VAL A 6 2.57 2.61 3.44
N THR A 7 1.48 2.47 4.19
CA THR A 7 1.48 2.43 5.65
C THR A 7 1.51 1.01 6.17
N LYS A 8 0.88 0.06 5.45
CA LYS A 8 0.81 -1.34 5.85
C LYS A 8 0.69 -2.26 4.65
N THR A 9 1.31 -3.43 4.72
CA THR A 9 1.11 -4.50 3.72
C THR A 9 0.13 -5.52 4.27
N LEU A 10 -0.99 -5.78 3.59
CA LEU A 10 -1.96 -6.79 4.04
C LEU A 10 -1.65 -8.16 3.44
N ASN A 11 -1.26 -8.19 2.16
CA ASN A 11 -0.75 -9.37 1.47
C ASN A 11 0.01 -8.95 0.20
N ASN A 12 0.48 -9.93 -0.58
CA ASN A 12 1.23 -9.69 -1.82
C ASN A 12 0.52 -8.78 -2.84
N ASN A 13 -0.80 -8.69 -2.81
CA ASN A 13 -1.62 -7.97 -3.77
C ASN A 13 -2.40 -6.80 -3.17
N VAL A 14 -2.29 -6.56 -1.87
CA VAL A 14 -3.10 -5.58 -1.15
C VAL A 14 -2.25 -4.83 -0.14
N VAL A 15 -2.27 -3.49 -0.23
CA VAL A 15 -1.57 -2.59 0.69
C VAL A 15 -2.50 -1.48 1.16
N VAL A 16 -2.30 -1.04 2.40
CA VAL A 16 -2.88 0.19 2.96
C VAL A 16 -1.93 1.34 2.63
N CYS A 17 -2.47 2.46 2.15
CA CYS A 17 -1.71 3.65 1.83
C CYS A 17 -2.40 4.90 2.35
N THR A 18 -1.62 5.96 2.54
CA THR A 18 -2.13 7.31 2.74
C THR A 18 -1.95 8.14 1.47
N ASN A 19 -3.00 8.86 1.09
CA ASN A 19 -2.99 9.86 0.02
C ASN A 19 -3.75 11.10 0.50
N ASN A 20 -3.10 12.26 0.54
CA ASN A 20 -3.68 13.51 1.04
C ASN A 20 -4.39 13.34 2.40
N ASP A 21 -3.72 12.72 3.38
CA ASP A 21 -4.24 12.43 4.72
C ASP A 21 -5.46 11.47 4.75
N GLN A 22 -5.80 10.84 3.63
CA GLN A 22 -6.84 9.81 3.56
C GLN A 22 -6.23 8.41 3.50
N GLU A 23 -6.73 7.53 4.37
CA GLU A 23 -6.40 6.11 4.33
C GLU A 23 -7.17 5.42 3.19
N VAL A 24 -6.44 4.69 2.35
CA VAL A 24 -6.98 3.97 1.19
C VAL A 24 -6.39 2.56 1.08
N ILE A 25 -7.13 1.66 0.43
CA ILE A 25 -6.66 0.32 0.08
C ILE A 25 -6.30 0.30 -1.41
N LEU A 26 -5.06 -0.10 -1.73
CA LEU A 26 -4.65 -0.39 -3.10
C LEU A 26 -4.69 -1.90 -3.33
N ILE A 27 -5.22 -2.31 -4.49
CA ILE A 27 -5.30 -3.70 -4.92
C ILE A 27 -4.65 -3.81 -6.30
N GLY A 28 -3.68 -4.70 -6.43
CA GLY A 28 -2.92 -4.88 -7.66
C GLY A 28 -1.98 -6.08 -7.54
N LYS A 29 -1.67 -6.74 -8.65
CA LYS A 29 -0.85 -7.96 -8.62
C LYS A 29 0.58 -7.64 -8.15
N GLY A 30 1.00 -8.21 -7.03
CA GLY A 30 2.37 -8.13 -6.53
C GLY A 30 2.76 -6.81 -5.86
N ILE A 31 1.82 -5.88 -5.63
CA ILE A 31 2.13 -4.55 -5.07
C ILE A 31 2.61 -4.58 -3.61
N GLY A 32 2.28 -5.64 -2.86
CA GLY A 32 2.77 -5.89 -1.51
C GLY A 32 3.93 -6.88 -1.46
N PHE A 33 4.38 -7.39 -2.61
CA PHE A 33 5.47 -8.37 -2.64
C PHE A 33 6.79 -7.72 -2.23
N ASN A 34 7.51 -8.37 -1.30
CA ASN A 34 8.82 -7.93 -0.81
C ASN A 34 8.83 -6.59 -0.03
N LYS A 35 7.65 -6.06 0.35
CA LYS A 35 7.52 -5.01 1.37
C LYS A 35 7.50 -5.67 2.75
N LYS A 36 8.63 -5.66 3.45
CA LYS A 36 8.71 -6.10 4.85
C LYS A 36 8.09 -5.03 5.75
N GLU A 37 7.20 -5.43 6.65
CA GLU A 37 6.85 -4.63 7.83
C GLU A 37 8.05 -4.74 8.79
N GLU A 38 8.75 -3.62 9.03
CA GLU A 38 9.62 -3.47 10.21
C GLU A 38 8.78 -3.07 11.42
#